data_AF-K1YHU5-F1
#
_entry.id   AF-K1YHU5-F1
#
_cell.length_a   1.000
_cell.length_b   1.000
_cell.length_c   1.000
_cell.angle_alpha   90.00
_cell.angle_beta   90.00
_cell.angle_gamma   90.00
#
_symmetry.space_group_name_H-M   'P 1'
#
loop_
_entity.id
_entity.type
_entity.pdbx_description
1 polymer ?
#
loop_
_entity_poly.entity_id
_entity_poly.type
_entity_poly.pdbx_seq_one_letter_code
_entity_poly.pdbx_strand_id
1 'polypeptide(L)'
;APPSTGEAGGPGDVERVEAKGHVTISEGDRIVTGDNAVYEQDAQKITMTGNAVMREGANIIRGDKILVFLDENRGVVEGTQSGRVKATIYPGDQKEKKR
;
A
#
# COMPACT_ATOMS: atom_id res chain seq x y z
N ALA A 1 -10.86 -4.31 29.91
CA ALA A 1 -11.08 -4.76 28.51
C ALA A 1 -9.71 -4.92 27.86
N PRO A 2 -9.29 -6.13 27.46
CA PRO A 2 -8.05 -6.28 26.71
C PRO A 2 -8.26 -5.85 25.25
N PRO A 3 -7.24 -5.30 24.58
CA PRO A 3 -7.28 -5.08 23.15
C PRO A 3 -7.24 -6.42 22.42
N SER A 4 -8.09 -6.58 21.42
CA SER A 4 -8.13 -7.72 20.51
C SER A 4 -6.81 -7.82 19.75
N THR A 5 -5.88 -8.63 20.27
CA THR A 5 -4.80 -9.21 19.47
C THR A 5 -5.45 -10.12 18.44
N GLY A 6 -5.46 -9.69 17.18
CA GLY A 6 -5.89 -10.52 16.07
C GLY A 6 -4.93 -11.68 15.89
N GLU A 7 -5.18 -12.77 16.60
CA GLU A 7 -4.72 -14.10 16.20
C GLU A 7 -5.41 -14.44 14.88
N ALA A 8 -4.67 -14.36 13.78
CA ALA A 8 -5.08 -14.91 12.51
C ALA A 8 -4.28 -16.18 12.25
N GLY A 9 -4.94 -17.32 12.51
CA GLY A 9 -4.91 -18.55 11.72
C GLY A 9 -3.57 -19.22 11.39
N GLY A 10 -3.43 -20.49 11.76
CA GLY A 10 -2.34 -21.37 11.35
C GLY A 10 -2.20 -21.56 9.82
N PRO A 11 -1.27 -22.41 9.36
CA PRO A 11 -0.91 -22.58 7.95
C PRO A 11 -2.05 -23.25 7.17
N GLY A 12 -3.05 -22.47 6.78
CA GLY A 12 -4.05 -22.81 5.79
C GLY A 12 -3.93 -21.78 4.68
N ASP A 13 -3.62 -22.27 3.49
CA ASP A 13 -3.69 -21.64 2.17
C ASP A 13 -4.23 -20.20 2.20
N VAL A 14 -3.33 -19.24 2.40
CA VAL A 14 -3.70 -17.83 2.54
C VAL A 14 -4.02 -17.28 1.15
N GLU A 15 -5.25 -17.48 0.68
CA GLU A 15 -5.69 -17.01 -0.64
C GLU A 15 -5.95 -15.49 -0.64
N ARG A 16 -6.40 -14.95 0.50
CA ARG A 16 -6.69 -13.53 0.70
C ARG A 16 -6.46 -13.09 2.15
N VAL A 17 -5.78 -11.96 2.33
CA VAL A 17 -5.54 -11.32 3.63
C VAL A 17 -6.29 -9.99 3.67
N GLU A 18 -7.08 -9.77 4.70
CA GLU A 18 -7.77 -8.49 4.93
C GLU A 18 -7.34 -7.89 6.27
N ALA A 19 -6.84 -6.66 6.24
CA ALA A 19 -6.39 -5.92 7.41
C ALA A 19 -7.16 -4.60 7.52
N LYS A 20 -7.54 -4.20 8.74
CA LYS A 20 -8.35 -3.01 9.02
C LYS A 20 -7.85 -2.27 10.26
N GLY A 21 -8.01 -0.95 10.26
CA GLY A 21 -7.86 -0.09 11.44
C GLY A 21 -6.47 0.45 11.72
N HIS A 22 -5.48 0.29 10.81
CA HIS A 22 -4.13 0.89 10.76
C HIS A 22 -3.17 -0.11 10.10
N VAL A 23 -3.27 -0.25 8.78
CA VAL A 23 -2.44 -1.20 8.04
C VAL A 23 -1.16 -0.52 7.58
N THR A 24 -0.03 -1.20 7.78
CA THR A 24 1.28 -0.79 7.27
C THR A 24 1.91 -1.97 6.55
N ILE A 25 2.20 -1.78 5.27
CA ILE A 25 2.86 -2.74 4.38
C ILE A 25 4.24 -2.20 4.11
N SER A 26 5.27 -3.01 4.32
CA SER A 26 6.66 -2.64 4.06
C SER A 26 7.25 -3.64 3.08
N GLU A 27 7.64 -3.18 1.91
CA GLU A 27 8.24 -3.97 0.83
C GLU A 27 9.57 -3.33 0.40
N GLY A 28 10.67 -3.83 0.96
CA GLY A 28 11.99 -3.23 0.77
C GLY A 28 12.01 -1.75 1.20
N ASP A 29 12.25 -0.84 0.26
CA ASP A 29 12.26 0.61 0.46
C ASP A 29 10.88 1.28 0.30
N ARG A 30 9.84 0.50 -0.01
CA ARG A 30 8.46 0.97 -0.16
C ARG A 30 7.66 0.71 1.11
N ILE A 31 7.03 1.75 1.65
CA ILE A 31 6.13 1.66 2.79
C ILE A 31 4.76 2.17 2.36
N VAL A 32 3.74 1.34 2.44
CA VAL A 32 2.35 1.71 2.14
C VAL A 32 1.55 1.63 3.43
N THR A 33 0.90 2.71 3.83
CA THR A 33 0.03 2.76 5.01
C THR A 33 -1.40 3.10 4.62
N GLY A 34 -2.40 2.61 5.35
CA GLY A 34 -3.80 2.96 5.12
C GLY A 34 -4.74 2.46 6.21
N ASP A 35 -6.02 2.81 6.10
CA ASP A 35 -7.05 2.38 7.04
C ASP A 35 -7.42 0.90 6.83
N ASN A 36 -7.48 0.45 5.57
CA ASN A 36 -7.82 -0.92 5.20
C ASN A 36 -6.86 -1.42 4.11
N ALA A 37 -6.48 -2.69 4.16
CA ALA A 37 -5.74 -3.34 3.10
C ALA A 37 -6.30 -4.74 2.83
N VAL A 38 -6.34 -5.10 1.55
CA VAL A 38 -6.76 -6.41 1.09
C VAL A 38 -5.66 -6.92 0.16
N TYR A 39 -4.96 -7.96 0.57
CA TYR A 39 -3.99 -8.66 -0.27
C TYR A 39 -4.62 -9.94 -0.81
N GLU A 40 -4.64 -10.08 -2.13
CA GLU A 40 -5.08 -11.28 -2.83
C GLU A 40 -3.83 -11.99 -3.35
N GLN A 41 -3.55 -13.20 -2.84
CA GLN A 41 -2.37 -13.97 -3.24
C GLN A 41 -2.55 -14.54 -4.66
N ASP A 42 -3.76 -15.00 -4.99
CA ASP A 42 -4.11 -15.54 -6.31
C ASP A 42 -3.83 -14.55 -7.45
N ALA A 43 -4.24 -13.29 -7.25
CA ALA A 43 -4.03 -12.21 -8.21
C ALA A 43 -2.71 -11.43 -7.97
N GLN A 44 -1.92 -11.81 -6.96
CA GLN A 44 -0.74 -11.06 -6.51
C GLN A 44 -0.99 -9.55 -6.42
N LYS A 45 -2.11 -9.16 -5.79
CA LYS A 45 -2.61 -7.78 -5.81
C LYS A 45 -2.95 -7.30 -4.40
N ILE A 46 -2.43 -6.14 -4.03
CA ILE A 46 -2.74 -5.45 -2.77
C ILE A 46 -3.66 -4.27 -3.08
N THR A 47 -4.80 -4.18 -2.42
CA THR A 47 -5.72 -3.05 -2.49
C THR A 47 -5.81 -2.39 -1.13
N MET A 48 -5.26 -1.19 -1.01
CA MET A 48 -5.34 -0.35 0.18
C MET A 48 -6.41 0.72 -0.02
N THR A 49 -7.25 0.96 0.97
CA THR A 49 -8.28 2.00 0.95
C THR A 49 -8.34 2.77 2.27
N GLY A 50 -8.66 4.06 2.17
CA GLY A 50 -8.73 4.99 3.29
C GLY A 50 -7.35 5.52 3.66
N ASN A 51 -7.19 6.84 3.55
CA ASN A 51 -5.97 7.60 3.86
C ASN A 51 -4.69 6.88 3.42
N ALA A 52 -4.71 6.32 2.20
CA ALA A 52 -3.66 5.47 1.72
C ALA A 52 -2.42 6.32 1.35
N VAL A 53 -1.28 6.01 1.96
CA VAL A 53 -0.02 6.72 1.76
C VAL A 53 1.05 5.73 1.35
N MET A 54 1.54 5.85 0.12
CA MET A 54 2.74 5.16 -0.34
C MET A 54 3.95 6.07 -0.13
N ARG A 55 5.01 5.51 0.41
CA ARG A 55 6.31 6.13 0.57
C ARG A 55 7.34 5.26 -0.12
N GLU A 56 8.10 5.82 -1.04
CA GLU A 56 9.19 5.13 -1.73
C GLU A 56 10.45 5.99 -1.59
N GLY A 57 11.32 5.62 -0.66
CA GLY A 57 12.47 6.45 -0.29
C GLY A 57 12.06 7.87 0.13
N ALA A 58 12.39 8.86 -0.70
CA ALA A 58 12.03 10.26 -0.50
C ALA A 58 10.64 10.65 -1.06
N ASN A 59 10.04 9.82 -1.91
CA ASN A 59 8.77 10.10 -2.56
C ASN A 59 7.61 9.75 -1.62
N ILE A 60 6.63 10.64 -1.49
CA ILE A 60 5.43 10.41 -0.69
C ILE A 60 4.20 10.68 -1.56
N ILE A 61 3.42 9.63 -1.79
CA ILE A 61 2.20 9.66 -2.59
C ILE A 61 1.03 9.38 -1.66
N ARG A 62 0.10 10.33 -1.56
CA ARG A 62 -1.13 10.19 -0.78
C ARG A 62 -2.33 10.11 -1.71
N GLY A 63 -3.10 9.04 -1.55
CA GLY A 63 -4.33 8.79 -2.29
C GLY A 63 -5.42 8.24 -1.37
N ASP A 64 -6.59 8.01 -1.95
CA ASP A 64 -7.69 7.40 -1.20
C ASP A 64 -7.69 5.88 -1.36
N LYS A 65 -7.31 5.42 -2.55
CA LYS A 65 -7.11 4.01 -2.88
C LYS A 65 -5.75 3.80 -3.53
N ILE A 66 -5.04 2.76 -3.12
CA ILE A 66 -3.78 2.32 -3.72
C ILE A 66 -3.93 0.85 -4.10
N LEU A 67 -3.69 0.53 -5.36
CA LEU A 67 -3.57 -0.84 -5.85
C LEU A 67 -2.11 -1.12 -6.17
N VAL A 68 -1.57 -2.20 -5.63
CA VAL A 68 -0.21 -2.67 -5.93
C VAL A 68 -0.33 -4.04 -6.58
N PHE A 69 0.10 -4.15 -7.82
CA PHE A 69 0.21 -5.39 -8.57
C PHE A 69 1.65 -5.88 -8.40
N LEU A 70 1.85 -6.97 -7.65
CA LEU A 70 3.16 -7.56 -7.41
C LEU A 70 3.66 -8.29 -8.66
N ASP A 71 2.76 -8.88 -9.44
CA ASP A 71 3.06 -9.54 -10.73
C ASP A 71 3.71 -8.56 -11.74
N GLU A 72 3.09 -7.39 -11.91
CA GLU A 72 3.58 -6.33 -12.82
C GLU A 72 4.62 -5.40 -12.16
N ASN A 73 4.90 -5.57 -10.87
CA ASN A 73 5.62 -4.61 -10.02
C ASN A 73 5.07 -3.16 -10.16
N ARG A 74 3.76 -3.01 -10.29
CA ARG A 74 3.08 -1.75 -10.63
C ARG A 74 2.22 -1.25 -9.48
N GLY A 75 2.46 -0.02 -9.03
CA GLY A 75 1.57 0.70 -8.11
C GLY A 75 0.66 1.67 -8.85
N VAL A 76 -0.64 1.57 -8.64
CA VAL A 76 -1.66 2.51 -9.13
C VAL A 76 -2.28 3.20 -7.93
N VAL A 77 -2.21 4.53 -7.91
CA VAL A 77 -2.84 5.34 -6.86
C VAL A 77 -4.03 6.08 -7.46
N GLU A 78 -5.21 5.84 -6.91
CA GLU A 78 -6.45 6.50 -7.29
C GLU A 78 -6.87 7.47 -6.18
N GLY A 79 -7.16 8.72 -6.57
CA GLY A 79 -7.91 9.65 -5.72
C GLY A 79 -9.39 9.56 -6.06
N THR A 80 -10.25 9.69 -5.06
CA THR A 80 -11.69 9.76 -5.32
C THR A 80 -12.06 11.09 -5.95
N GLN A 81 -13.26 11.15 -6.56
CA GLN A 81 -13.86 12.39 -7.07
C GLN A 81 -14.00 13.50 -6.01
N SER A 82 -13.87 13.19 -4.71
CA SER A 82 -13.97 14.16 -3.60
C SER A 82 -12.63 14.41 -2.89
N GLY A 83 -11.68 13.45 -2.96
CA GLY A 83 -10.38 13.50 -2.30
C GLY A 83 -9.24 13.71 -3.31
N ARG A 84 -8.67 14.92 -3.33
CA ARG A 84 -7.52 15.24 -4.20
C ARG A 84 -6.34 14.31 -3.89
N VAL A 85 -5.78 13.67 -4.92
CA VAL A 85 -4.47 13.01 -4.80
C VAL A 85 -3.43 14.10 -4.53
N LYS A 86 -2.66 13.94 -3.46
CA LYS A 86 -1.51 14.81 -3.18
C LYS A 86 -0.25 13.97 -3.27
N ALA A 87 0.35 13.98 -4.45
CA ALA A 87 1.70 13.46 -4.64
C ALA A 87 2.70 14.55 -4.28
N THR A 88 3.43 14.36 -3.18
CA THR A 88 4.63 15.16 -2.90
C THR A 88 5.81 14.35 -3.39
N ILE A 89 6.10 14.53 -4.67
CA ILE A 89 7.33 14.03 -5.28
C ILE A 89 8.42 14.97 -4.82
N TYR A 90 9.40 14.48 -4.08
CA TYR A 90 10.59 15.25 -3.76
C TYR A 90 11.58 15.04 -4.91
N PRO A 91 11.81 16.01 -5.80
CA PRO A 91 12.88 15.95 -6.79
C PRO A 91 14.22 16.20 -6.09
N GLY A 92 14.67 15.22 -5.31
CA GLY A 92 16.02 15.12 -4.80
C GLY A 92 16.50 13.70 -5.09
N ASP A 93 17.44 13.58 -6.02
CA ASP A 93 18.11 12.33 -6.40
C ASP A 93 17.31 11.31 -7.24
N GLN A 94 16.70 11.77 -8.33
CA GLN A 94 16.83 11.02 -9.58
C GLN A 94 18.26 11.23 -10.11
N LYS A 95 19.23 10.63 -9.41
CA LYS A 95 20.57 10.41 -9.97
C LYS A 95 20.41 9.46 -11.14
N GLU A 96 20.51 10.03 -12.34
CA GLU A 96 21.32 9.46 -13.41
C GLU A 96 20.91 8.05 -13.90
N LYS A 97 19.88 7.98 -14.75
CA LYS A 97 19.96 7.08 -15.92
C LYS A 97 20.29 7.90 -17.17
N LYS A 98 21.57 8.27 -17.21
CA LYS A 98 22.28 8.79 -18.38
C LYS A 98 22.22 7.76 -19.51
N ARG A 99 21.77 8.17 -20.70
CA ARG A 99 22.24 7.62 -21.96
C ARG A 99 22.71 8.78 -22.82
#